data_AF-A0A840IAZ6-F1
#
_entry.id   AF-A0A840IAZ6-F1
#
_cell.length_a   1.000
_cell.length_b   1.000
_cell.length_c   1.000
_cell.angle_alpha   90.00
_cell.angle_beta   90.00
_cell.angle_gamma   90.00
#
_symmetry.space_group_name_H-M   'P 1'
#
loop_
_entity.id
_entity.type
_entity.pdbx_description
1 polymer ?
#
loop_
_entity_poly.entity_id
_entity_poly.type
_entity_poly.pdbx_seq_one_letter_code
_entity_poly.pdbx_strand_id
1 'polypeptide(L)'
;MLAAGAALAFALGACGGDDDGSAGATTDAATTATASIDYRSIQAYLFDHTRRLVDHTATLRRDAEAYHALAEAADFDYARLLATRRAEVARAVRALQRDLRTANPSYEEMEGVVAGVPELADYDLIIDAGSDASDPENAVPFSIRTPAGRTYRQPGNFFALVETSVFGTEPRFTVSGVRADLDGDGTVEFGEALPDADFLVATARDFHATARELDAAAHDWEPAPEDVFTAVVVMTPTMSEYFEAWKNSRFIAGGRATESGFVGTSRLSDIADILGGLVLVYDSIEPTIADVDAQQARQTGTSLRQLTRFAERLRDEEAGGRRFTASDADALGGEAQDRAEAIAGQVSQAATQLGVTLQE
;
A
#
# COMPACT_ATOMS: atom_id res chain seq x y z
N MET A 1 26.64 27.76 42.98
CA MET A 1 27.39 28.96 42.57
C MET A 1 26.50 29.74 41.63
N LEU A 2 26.05 30.92 42.07
CA LEU A 2 25.15 31.82 41.34
C LEU A 2 25.89 32.70 40.33
N ALA A 3 25.25 32.98 39.20
CA ALA A 3 25.21 34.28 38.49
C ALA A 3 24.12 34.14 37.40
N ALA A 4 22.97 34.83 37.34
CA ALA A 4 22.55 36.22 37.59
C ALA A 4 23.16 37.24 36.61
N GLY A 5 22.30 37.83 35.77
CA GLY A 5 22.56 38.99 34.90
C GLY A 5 21.56 39.03 33.73
N ALA A 6 20.35 39.56 33.87
CA ALA A 6 19.93 40.98 33.94
C ALA A 6 19.33 41.44 32.60
N ALA A 7 18.03 41.73 32.63
CA ALA A 7 17.25 42.36 31.57
C ALA A 7 17.53 43.86 31.50
N LEU A 8 17.42 44.45 30.30
CA LEU A 8 17.16 45.88 30.14
C LEU A 8 16.21 46.12 28.97
N ALA A 9 15.04 46.67 29.31
CA ALA A 9 14.06 47.20 28.37
C ALA A 9 14.37 48.68 28.10
N PHE A 10 14.21 49.10 26.84
CA PHE A 10 13.95 50.49 26.48
C PHE A 10 12.75 50.54 25.54
N ALA A 11 11.75 51.32 25.93
CA ALA A 11 10.60 51.70 25.13
C ALA A 11 10.64 53.23 24.89
N LEU A 12 9.73 53.67 24.01
CA LEU A 12 9.49 55.01 23.42
C LEU A 12 10.15 55.12 22.02
N GLY A 13 9.46 55.30 20.89
CA GLY A 13 8.10 55.75 20.63
C GLY A 13 8.16 56.92 19.64
N ALA A 14 7.69 56.75 18.40
CA ALA A 14 7.38 57.85 17.48
C ALA A 14 6.41 57.40 16.37
N CYS A 15 5.43 58.28 16.10
CA CYS A 15 4.22 58.10 15.32
C CYS A 15 4.40 58.15 13.79
N GLY A 16 3.41 57.60 13.09
CA GLY A 16 2.75 58.30 11.98
C GLY A 16 3.04 57.78 10.58
N GLY A 17 2.04 57.14 9.98
CA GLY A 17 1.98 56.80 8.56
C GLY A 17 0.76 55.92 8.28
N ASP A 18 -0.38 56.56 8.04
CA ASP A 18 -1.56 55.93 7.45
C ASP A 18 -1.20 55.37 6.08
N ASP A 19 -1.44 54.07 5.87
CA ASP A 19 -1.71 53.48 4.55
C ASP A 19 -2.72 52.35 4.76
N ASP A 20 -3.99 52.72 4.68
CA ASP A 20 -5.12 51.82 4.55
C ASP A 20 -5.04 51.08 3.20
N GLY A 21 -5.21 49.75 3.25
CA GLY A 21 -5.87 49.01 2.18
C GLY A 21 -5.00 48.25 1.18
N SER A 22 -4.35 47.16 1.63
CA SER A 22 -4.06 46.01 0.74
C SER A 22 -3.76 44.71 1.54
N ALA A 23 -4.60 44.38 2.52
CA ALA A 23 -4.46 43.16 3.33
C ALA A 23 -5.57 42.12 3.07
N GLY A 24 -6.21 42.15 1.90
CA GLY A 24 -7.36 41.27 1.58
C GLY A 24 -7.28 40.51 0.25
N ALA A 25 -6.21 40.62 -0.53
CA ALA A 25 -6.17 40.04 -1.88
C ALA A 25 -5.47 38.68 -1.97
N THR A 26 -4.67 38.29 -0.97
CA THR A 26 -3.87 37.04 -1.02
C THR A 26 -4.66 35.80 -0.62
N THR A 27 -5.62 35.91 0.30
CA THR A 27 -6.49 34.78 0.70
C THR A 27 -7.51 34.43 -0.38
N ASP A 28 -8.17 35.41 -1.01
CA ASP A 28 -9.17 35.15 -2.07
C ASP A 28 -8.54 34.54 -3.34
N ALA A 29 -7.29 34.89 -3.66
CA ALA A 29 -6.59 34.36 -4.84
C ALA A 29 -6.18 32.89 -4.67
N ALA A 30 -5.69 32.49 -3.48
CA ALA A 30 -5.33 31.11 -3.18
C ALA A 30 -6.56 30.19 -3.13
N THR A 31 -7.68 30.65 -2.54
CA THR A 31 -8.95 29.89 -2.52
C THR A 31 -9.58 29.76 -3.91
N THR A 32 -9.28 30.68 -4.83
CA THR A 32 -9.75 30.59 -6.23
C THR A 32 -8.85 29.69 -7.09
N ALA A 33 -7.54 29.62 -6.80
CA ALA A 33 -6.58 28.83 -7.58
C ALA A 33 -6.83 27.32 -7.48
N THR A 34 -7.12 26.80 -6.29
CA THR A 34 -7.39 25.37 -6.05
C THR A 34 -8.78 24.91 -6.48
N ALA A 35 -9.67 25.83 -6.87
CA ALA A 35 -11.01 25.51 -7.36
C ALA A 35 -11.02 24.74 -8.70
N SER A 36 -9.86 24.63 -9.36
CA SER A 36 -9.66 23.90 -10.62
C SER A 36 -9.31 22.42 -10.44
N ILE A 37 -9.09 21.93 -9.20
CA ILE A 37 -8.75 20.54 -8.93
C ILE A 37 -9.92 19.62 -9.31
N ASP A 38 -9.65 18.55 -10.06
CA ASP A 38 -10.66 17.56 -10.46
C ASP A 38 -10.87 16.48 -9.40
N TYR A 39 -11.49 16.87 -8.29
CA TYR A 39 -11.84 15.94 -7.20
C TYR A 39 -12.75 14.80 -7.64
N ARG A 40 -13.60 15.04 -8.66
CA ARG A 40 -14.54 14.03 -9.13
C ARG A 40 -13.81 12.85 -9.77
N SER A 41 -12.76 13.11 -10.54
CA SER A 41 -11.95 12.04 -11.15
C SER A 41 -11.24 11.21 -10.08
N ILE A 42 -10.69 11.85 -9.04
CA ILE A 42 -10.05 11.16 -7.91
C ILE A 42 -11.06 10.30 -7.13
N GLN A 43 -12.23 10.85 -6.79
CA GLN A 43 -13.27 10.09 -6.09
C GLN A 43 -13.80 8.93 -6.95
N ALA A 44 -14.07 9.16 -8.23
CA ALA A 44 -14.54 8.11 -9.13
C ALA A 44 -13.51 6.98 -9.27
N TYR A 45 -12.22 7.34 -9.32
CA TYR A 45 -11.12 6.38 -9.27
C TYR A 45 -11.14 5.59 -7.96
N LEU A 46 -11.12 6.26 -6.81
CA LEU A 46 -11.12 5.60 -5.51
C LEU A 46 -12.33 4.64 -5.37
N PHE A 47 -13.54 5.08 -5.72
CA PHE A 47 -14.76 4.27 -5.61
C PHE A 47 -14.73 3.01 -6.49
N ASP A 48 -14.19 3.11 -7.71
CA ASP A 48 -14.09 1.92 -8.56
C ASP A 48 -13.10 0.90 -7.98
N HIS A 49 -11.98 1.37 -7.44
CA HIS A 49 -10.91 0.54 -6.90
C HIS A 49 -11.32 -0.11 -5.56
N THR A 50 -11.93 0.65 -4.64
CA THR A 50 -12.45 0.09 -3.38
C THR A 50 -13.54 -0.95 -3.64
N ARG A 51 -14.46 -0.69 -4.58
CA ARG A 51 -15.48 -1.66 -4.99
C ARG A 51 -14.85 -2.95 -5.55
N ARG A 52 -13.81 -2.83 -6.40
CA ARG A 52 -13.08 -4.01 -6.92
C ARG A 52 -12.41 -4.79 -5.80
N LEU A 53 -11.78 -4.11 -4.83
CA LEU A 53 -11.21 -4.77 -3.65
C LEU A 53 -12.27 -5.51 -2.83
N VAL A 54 -13.44 -4.90 -2.61
CA VAL A 54 -14.58 -5.56 -1.94
C VAL A 54 -15.00 -6.83 -2.69
N ASP A 55 -15.14 -6.77 -4.01
CA ASP A 55 -15.54 -7.92 -4.85
C ASP A 55 -14.48 -9.04 -4.81
N HIS A 56 -13.19 -8.68 -4.89
CA HIS A 56 -12.09 -9.65 -4.89
C HIS A 56 -11.88 -10.28 -3.50
N THR A 57 -11.93 -9.50 -2.42
CA THR A 57 -11.88 -10.02 -1.05
C THR A 57 -13.11 -10.86 -0.71
N ALA A 58 -14.28 -10.57 -1.28
CA ALA A 58 -15.45 -11.44 -1.15
C ALA A 58 -15.23 -12.83 -1.77
N THR A 59 -14.54 -12.87 -2.92
CA THR A 59 -14.14 -14.11 -3.59
C THR A 59 -13.11 -14.87 -2.76
N LEU A 60 -12.05 -14.20 -2.30
CA LEU A 60 -11.05 -14.79 -1.41
C LEU A 60 -11.68 -15.38 -0.14
N ARG A 61 -12.59 -14.64 0.50
CA ARG A 61 -13.35 -15.10 1.68
C ARG A 61 -14.14 -16.37 1.39
N ARG A 62 -14.89 -16.41 0.29
CA ARG A 62 -15.70 -17.57 -0.10
C ARG A 62 -14.83 -18.80 -0.34
N ASP A 63 -13.70 -18.64 -1.02
CA ASP A 63 -12.79 -19.74 -1.34
C ASP A 63 -12.05 -20.22 -0.08
N ALA A 64 -11.76 -19.33 0.89
CA ALA A 64 -11.25 -19.68 2.21
C ALA A 64 -12.28 -20.46 3.05
N GLU A 65 -13.56 -20.06 2.98
CA GLU A 65 -14.66 -20.81 3.61
C GLU A 65 -14.83 -22.20 3.01
N ALA A 66 -14.66 -22.34 1.68
CA ALA A 66 -14.68 -23.65 1.03
C ALA A 66 -13.49 -24.54 1.46
N TYR A 67 -12.29 -23.98 1.57
CA TYR A 67 -11.13 -24.70 2.11
C TYR A 67 -11.33 -25.12 3.58
N HIS A 68 -11.89 -24.23 4.39
CA HIS A 68 -12.25 -24.52 5.78
C HIS A 68 -13.24 -25.67 5.90
N ALA A 69 -14.29 -25.69 5.09
CA ALA A 69 -15.25 -26.79 5.06
C ALA A 69 -14.62 -28.14 4.64
N LEU A 70 -13.60 -28.13 3.75
CA LEU A 70 -12.83 -29.34 3.42
C LEU A 70 -12.05 -29.86 4.63
N ALA A 71 -11.38 -28.96 5.36
CA ALA A 71 -10.65 -29.32 6.58
C ALA A 71 -11.60 -29.81 7.67
N GLU A 72 -12.71 -29.13 7.90
CA GLU A 72 -13.74 -29.51 8.87
C GLU A 72 -14.35 -30.90 8.56
N ALA A 73 -14.63 -31.19 7.29
CA ALA A 73 -15.15 -32.51 6.87
C ALA A 73 -14.14 -33.66 7.12
N ALA A 74 -12.86 -33.33 7.33
CA ALA A 74 -11.82 -34.25 7.75
C ALA A 74 -11.44 -34.04 9.23
N ASP A 75 -12.31 -33.46 10.06
CA ASP A 75 -12.08 -33.15 11.48
C ASP A 75 -10.75 -32.42 11.73
N PHE A 76 -10.32 -31.59 10.76
CA PHE A 76 -9.01 -30.92 10.72
C PHE A 76 -7.80 -31.88 10.78
N ASP A 77 -7.99 -33.16 10.46
CA ASP A 77 -6.89 -34.12 10.23
C ASP A 77 -6.36 -33.92 8.80
N TYR A 78 -5.39 -33.03 8.66
CA TYR A 78 -4.80 -32.67 7.37
C TYR A 78 -4.05 -33.83 6.70
N ALA A 79 -3.53 -34.79 7.47
CA ALA A 79 -2.91 -35.99 6.91
C ALA A 79 -3.96 -36.87 6.23
N ARG A 80 -5.11 -37.09 6.90
CA ARG A 80 -6.27 -37.78 6.31
C ARG A 80 -6.87 -36.99 5.15
N LEU A 81 -6.96 -35.67 5.27
CA LEU A 81 -7.47 -34.80 4.21
C LEU A 81 -6.64 -34.94 2.94
N LEU A 82 -5.30 -34.86 3.03
CA LEU A 82 -4.43 -35.10 1.88
C LEU A 82 -4.54 -36.54 1.39
N ALA A 83 -4.55 -37.54 2.27
CA ALA A 83 -4.65 -38.94 1.85
C ALA A 83 -5.93 -39.25 1.05
N THR A 84 -7.03 -38.57 1.35
CA THR A 84 -8.35 -38.88 0.78
C THR A 84 -8.85 -37.86 -0.26
N ARG A 85 -8.38 -36.61 -0.19
CA ARG A 85 -8.89 -35.48 -0.98
C ARG A 85 -7.78 -34.56 -1.52
N ARG A 86 -6.53 -35.03 -1.67
CA ARG A 86 -5.39 -34.24 -2.18
C ARG A 86 -5.75 -33.32 -3.35
N ALA A 87 -6.40 -33.85 -4.38
CA ALA A 87 -6.72 -33.08 -5.59
C ALA A 87 -7.73 -31.94 -5.31
N GLU A 88 -8.67 -32.10 -4.37
CA GLU A 88 -9.57 -31.02 -3.94
C GLU A 88 -8.81 -29.94 -3.17
N VAL A 89 -7.93 -30.35 -2.25
CA VAL A 89 -7.06 -29.43 -1.48
C VAL A 89 -6.16 -28.63 -2.42
N ALA A 90 -5.47 -29.30 -3.34
CA ALA A 90 -4.58 -28.65 -4.31
C ALA A 90 -5.31 -27.60 -5.15
N ARG A 91 -6.54 -27.90 -5.59
CA ARG A 91 -7.37 -26.93 -6.32
C ARG A 91 -7.77 -25.74 -5.44
N ALA A 92 -8.14 -25.99 -4.19
CA ALA A 92 -8.54 -24.92 -3.25
C ALA A 92 -7.37 -23.98 -2.94
N VAL A 93 -6.19 -24.51 -2.62
CA VAL A 93 -4.99 -23.69 -2.35
C VAL A 93 -4.58 -22.87 -3.59
N ARG A 94 -4.57 -23.48 -4.78
CA ARG A 94 -4.27 -22.76 -6.03
C ARG A 94 -5.31 -21.69 -6.36
N ALA A 95 -6.57 -21.91 -6.00
CA ALA A 95 -7.62 -20.90 -6.15
C ALA A 95 -7.35 -19.69 -5.26
N LEU A 96 -7.10 -19.92 -3.97
CA LEU A 96 -6.73 -18.87 -3.01
C LEU A 96 -5.50 -18.06 -3.46
N GLN A 97 -4.45 -18.72 -3.92
CA GLN A 97 -3.25 -18.05 -4.45
C GLN A 97 -3.55 -17.16 -5.68
N ARG A 98 -4.46 -17.60 -6.57
CA ARG A 98 -4.88 -16.81 -7.73
C ARG A 98 -5.77 -15.64 -7.31
N ASP A 99 -6.67 -15.86 -6.37
CA ASP A 99 -7.60 -14.85 -5.90
C ASP A 99 -6.85 -13.74 -5.15
N LEU A 100 -5.84 -14.08 -4.34
CA LEU A 100 -4.90 -13.12 -3.76
C LEU A 100 -4.21 -12.25 -4.82
N ARG A 101 -3.61 -12.88 -5.85
CA ARG A 101 -2.98 -12.16 -6.97
C ARG A 101 -3.95 -11.27 -7.76
N THR A 102 -5.25 -11.58 -7.70
CA THR A 102 -6.29 -10.77 -8.34
C THR A 102 -6.71 -9.60 -7.44
N ALA A 103 -6.77 -9.82 -6.12
CA ALA A 103 -7.14 -8.81 -5.14
C ALA A 103 -6.04 -7.74 -4.98
N ASN A 104 -4.77 -8.13 -5.02
CA ASN A 104 -3.64 -7.26 -4.71
C ASN A 104 -3.60 -5.99 -5.59
N PRO A 105 -3.62 -6.05 -6.94
CA PRO A 105 -3.67 -4.84 -7.76
C PRO A 105 -4.86 -3.91 -7.47
N SER A 106 -5.98 -4.44 -6.96
CA SER A 106 -7.14 -3.59 -6.64
C SER A 106 -6.90 -2.68 -5.43
N TYR A 107 -5.91 -3.00 -4.59
CA TYR A 107 -5.45 -2.13 -3.53
C TYR A 107 -4.29 -1.24 -3.99
N GLU A 108 -3.24 -1.84 -4.56
CA GLU A 108 -2.00 -1.12 -4.99
C GLU A 108 -2.31 0.07 -5.90
N GLU A 109 -3.25 -0.11 -6.85
CA GLU A 109 -3.64 0.97 -7.75
C GLU A 109 -4.19 2.21 -6.99
N MET A 110 -4.90 2.02 -5.87
CA MET A 110 -5.46 3.12 -5.06
C MET A 110 -4.63 3.50 -3.83
N GLU A 111 -3.58 2.74 -3.49
CA GLU A 111 -2.76 2.95 -2.30
C GLU A 111 -2.19 4.36 -2.23
N GLY A 112 -1.77 4.93 -3.38
CA GLY A 112 -1.27 6.30 -3.44
C GLY A 112 -2.24 7.35 -2.86
N VAL A 113 -3.55 7.10 -2.91
CA VAL A 113 -4.57 7.93 -2.24
C VAL A 113 -4.82 7.44 -0.82
N VAL A 114 -5.02 6.14 -0.60
CA VAL A 114 -5.38 5.59 0.72
C VAL A 114 -4.29 5.84 1.77
N ALA A 115 -3.04 5.50 1.45
CA ALA A 115 -1.90 5.67 2.33
C ALA A 115 -1.44 7.15 2.42
N GLY A 116 -1.66 7.91 1.34
CA GLY A 116 -1.25 9.29 1.22
C GLY A 116 -2.18 10.32 1.89
N VAL A 117 -3.37 9.91 2.32
CA VAL A 117 -4.38 10.80 2.91
C VAL A 117 -4.61 10.41 4.38
N PRO A 118 -4.40 11.32 5.35
CA PRO A 118 -4.48 10.99 6.78
C PRO A 118 -5.79 10.35 7.22
N GLU A 119 -6.93 10.75 6.64
CA GLU A 119 -8.24 10.18 6.99
C GLU A 119 -8.41 8.71 6.55
N LEU A 120 -7.61 8.25 5.59
CA LEU A 120 -7.67 6.90 5.04
C LEU A 120 -6.44 6.04 5.40
N ALA A 121 -5.34 6.65 5.85
CA ALA A 121 -4.05 5.99 6.06
C ALA A 121 -4.08 4.83 7.07
N ASP A 122 -5.00 4.84 8.05
CA ASP A 122 -5.19 3.71 8.97
C ASP A 122 -5.55 2.41 8.23
N TYR A 123 -6.26 2.51 7.09
CA TYR A 123 -6.57 1.34 6.27
C TYR A 123 -5.33 0.77 5.59
N ASP A 124 -4.36 1.60 5.24
CA ASP A 124 -3.09 1.14 4.67
C ASP A 124 -2.29 0.31 5.67
N LEU A 125 -2.17 0.82 6.90
CA LEU A 125 -1.59 0.06 8.00
C LEU A 125 -2.28 -1.30 8.18
N ILE A 126 -3.61 -1.35 8.10
CA ILE A 126 -4.37 -2.57 8.33
C ILE A 126 -4.28 -3.56 7.16
N ILE A 127 -4.29 -3.05 5.92
CA ILE A 127 -4.45 -3.86 4.72
C ILE A 127 -3.09 -4.31 4.15
N ASP A 128 -2.09 -3.42 4.07
CA ASP A 128 -0.87 -3.70 3.29
C ASP A 128 0.46 -3.34 3.98
N ALA A 129 0.51 -2.29 4.80
CA ALA A 129 1.79 -1.79 5.34
C ALA A 129 2.12 -2.27 6.77
N GLY A 130 1.10 -2.55 7.58
CA GLY A 130 1.31 -2.80 9.01
C GLY A 130 2.08 -4.07 9.32
N SER A 131 2.99 -3.96 10.27
CA SER A 131 3.84 -5.04 10.75
C SER A 131 3.14 -5.86 11.84
N ASP A 132 3.81 -6.94 12.27
CA ASP A 132 3.36 -7.69 13.44
C ASP A 132 3.90 -7.09 14.74
N ALA A 133 3.55 -7.68 15.88
CA ALA A 133 3.96 -7.20 17.21
C ALA A 133 5.48 -7.09 17.44
N SER A 134 6.33 -7.61 16.55
CA SER A 134 7.79 -7.46 16.64
C SER A 134 8.28 -6.05 16.33
N ASP A 135 7.48 -5.25 15.62
CA ASP A 135 7.71 -3.83 15.39
C ASP A 135 6.53 -3.01 15.92
N PRO A 136 6.54 -2.65 17.22
CA PRO A 136 5.40 -2.01 17.87
C PRO A 136 5.02 -0.64 17.30
N GLU A 137 5.92 0.04 16.59
CA GLU A 137 5.66 1.36 16.02
C GLU A 137 4.74 1.26 14.81
N ASN A 138 4.86 0.19 14.02
CA ASN A 138 4.05 -0.06 12.82
C ASN A 138 3.10 -1.25 12.97
N ALA A 139 2.94 -1.79 14.18
CA ALA A 139 2.14 -2.99 14.40
C ALA A 139 0.65 -2.73 14.14
N VAL A 140 0.00 -3.63 13.40
CA VAL A 140 -1.44 -3.54 13.14
C VAL A 140 -2.26 -3.44 14.44
N PRO A 141 -3.39 -2.70 14.44
CA PRO A 141 -4.16 -2.43 15.66
C PRO A 141 -5.08 -3.58 16.09
N PHE A 142 -5.12 -4.69 15.35
CA PHE A 142 -6.11 -5.75 15.53
C PHE A 142 -5.51 -7.10 15.97
N SER A 143 -6.39 -8.06 16.23
CA SER A 143 -6.05 -9.46 16.46
C SER A 143 -6.98 -10.35 15.66
N ILE A 144 -6.48 -11.47 15.14
CA ILE A 144 -7.32 -12.47 14.46
C ILE A 144 -7.82 -13.48 15.48
N ARG A 145 -9.13 -13.70 15.54
CA ARG A 145 -9.76 -14.74 16.37
C ARG A 145 -10.36 -15.84 15.50
N THR A 146 -9.78 -17.02 15.60
CA THR A 146 -10.21 -18.21 14.84
C THR A 146 -11.52 -18.81 15.35
N PRO A 147 -12.24 -19.57 14.50
CA PRO A 147 -13.42 -20.33 14.91
C PRO A 147 -13.19 -21.27 16.11
N ALA A 148 -12.04 -21.97 16.18
CA ALA A 148 -11.68 -22.81 17.33
C ALA A 148 -11.25 -22.03 18.58
N GLY A 149 -11.26 -20.70 18.54
CA GLY A 149 -11.03 -19.83 19.70
C GLY A 149 -9.57 -19.47 19.96
N ARG A 150 -8.64 -19.82 19.06
CA ARG A 150 -7.25 -19.31 19.09
C ARG A 150 -7.24 -17.83 18.69
N THR A 151 -6.40 -17.03 19.35
CA THR A 151 -6.18 -15.61 19.05
C THR A 151 -4.74 -15.37 18.62
N TYR A 152 -4.56 -14.65 17.53
CA TYR A 152 -3.28 -14.16 17.02
C TYR A 152 -3.25 -12.65 17.23
N ARG A 153 -2.42 -12.17 18.16
CA ARG A 153 -2.33 -10.75 18.49
C ARG A 153 -1.41 -10.04 17.52
N GLN A 154 -1.90 -8.96 16.91
CA GLN A 154 -1.18 -8.12 15.96
C GLN A 154 -0.31 -8.94 15.00
N PRO A 155 -0.91 -9.81 14.17
CA PRO A 155 -0.15 -10.79 13.41
C PRO A 155 0.47 -10.23 12.12
N GLY A 156 0.21 -8.96 11.77
CA GLY A 156 0.58 -8.32 10.49
C GLY A 156 -0.64 -7.91 9.66
N ASN A 157 -0.41 -7.20 8.57
CA ASN A 157 -1.44 -6.71 7.65
C ASN A 157 -2.11 -7.81 6.81
N PHE A 158 -3.32 -7.56 6.31
CA PHE A 158 -4.13 -8.61 5.68
C PHE A 158 -3.50 -9.25 4.44
N PHE A 159 -2.85 -8.49 3.56
CA PHE A 159 -2.19 -9.07 2.38
C PHE A 159 -1.09 -10.04 2.80
N ALA A 160 -0.20 -9.62 3.70
CA ALA A 160 0.87 -10.48 4.22
C ALA A 160 0.33 -11.73 4.93
N LEU A 161 -0.73 -11.59 5.75
CA LEU A 161 -1.34 -12.73 6.45
C LEU A 161 -1.87 -13.78 5.47
N VAL A 162 -2.60 -13.36 4.44
CA VAL A 162 -3.16 -14.29 3.46
C VAL A 162 -2.05 -14.89 2.61
N GLU A 163 -1.15 -14.07 2.07
CA GLU A 163 -0.06 -14.50 1.19
C GLU A 163 0.81 -15.55 1.87
N THR A 164 1.33 -15.23 3.03
CA THR A 164 2.27 -16.10 3.74
C THR A 164 1.63 -17.40 4.20
N SER A 165 0.30 -17.39 4.44
CA SER A 165 -0.49 -18.61 4.69
C SER A 165 -0.58 -19.50 3.45
N VAL A 166 -0.99 -18.93 2.30
CA VAL A 166 -1.30 -19.71 1.08
C VAL A 166 -0.07 -20.12 0.28
N PHE A 167 1.08 -19.46 0.49
CA PHE A 167 2.37 -19.88 -0.06
C PHE A 167 3.26 -20.61 0.96
N GLY A 168 2.88 -20.60 2.23
CA GLY A 168 3.57 -21.32 3.30
C GLY A 168 4.93 -20.74 3.66
N THR A 169 5.13 -19.44 3.47
CA THR A 169 6.38 -18.75 3.80
C THR A 169 6.47 -18.34 5.26
N GLU A 170 5.34 -18.35 5.99
CA GLU A 170 5.29 -18.15 7.43
C GLU A 170 4.70 -19.39 8.13
N PRO A 171 5.55 -20.24 8.74
CA PRO A 171 5.12 -21.48 9.38
C PRO A 171 4.01 -21.31 10.43
N ARG A 172 3.93 -20.16 11.12
CA ARG A 172 2.92 -19.91 12.18
C ARG A 172 1.48 -19.90 11.67
N PHE A 173 1.28 -19.73 10.35
CA PHE A 173 -0.02 -19.72 9.68
C PHE A 173 -0.29 -20.99 8.87
N THR A 174 0.58 -22.00 8.99
CA THR A 174 0.46 -23.28 8.29
C THR A 174 0.29 -24.44 9.27
N VAL A 175 -0.20 -25.56 8.74
CA VAL A 175 -0.32 -26.81 9.49
C VAL A 175 1.06 -27.44 9.71
N SER A 176 1.40 -27.70 10.96
CA SER A 176 2.65 -28.40 11.32
C SER A 176 2.52 -29.92 11.22
N GLY A 177 3.64 -30.61 10.94
CA GLY A 177 3.74 -32.07 11.01
C GLY A 177 3.14 -32.84 9.83
N VAL A 178 2.62 -32.15 8.80
CA VAL A 178 2.11 -32.75 7.57
C VAL A 178 2.89 -32.22 6.37
N ARG A 179 3.37 -33.12 5.49
CA ARG A 179 4.02 -32.70 4.24
C ARG A 179 2.95 -32.24 3.26
N ALA A 180 3.01 -30.97 2.86
CA ALA A 180 2.10 -30.35 1.92
C ALA A 180 2.35 -30.77 0.47
N ASP A 181 2.57 -32.06 0.20
CA ASP A 181 2.74 -32.60 -1.15
C ASP A 181 1.37 -32.64 -1.85
N LEU A 182 1.03 -31.52 -2.52
CA LEU A 182 -0.30 -31.24 -3.06
C LEU A 182 -0.50 -31.91 -4.41
N ASP A 183 0.55 -32.15 -5.19
CA ASP A 183 0.47 -32.90 -6.45
C ASP A 183 0.76 -34.41 -6.31
N GLY A 184 1.37 -34.83 -5.20
CA GLY A 184 1.61 -36.23 -4.86
C GLY A 184 2.87 -36.82 -5.49
N ASP A 185 3.81 -35.99 -5.96
CA ASP A 185 5.03 -36.45 -6.60
C ASP A 185 6.14 -36.89 -5.61
N GLY A 186 5.92 -36.65 -4.31
CA GLY A 186 6.84 -37.01 -3.23
C GLY A 186 7.86 -35.92 -2.86
N THR A 187 7.85 -34.79 -3.56
CA THR A 187 8.57 -33.55 -3.28
C THR A 187 7.59 -32.52 -2.72
N VAL A 188 8.08 -31.47 -2.06
CA VAL A 188 7.24 -30.31 -1.72
C VAL A 188 7.91 -29.12 -2.37
N GLU A 189 7.25 -28.56 -3.37
CA GLU A 189 7.72 -27.39 -4.11
C GLU A 189 7.22 -26.08 -3.47
N PHE A 190 7.80 -24.96 -3.90
CA PHE A 190 7.33 -23.65 -3.44
C PHE A 190 5.87 -23.42 -3.87
N GLY A 191 5.07 -22.86 -2.94
CA GLY A 191 3.64 -22.67 -3.15
C GLY A 191 2.81 -23.92 -2.87
N GLU A 192 3.43 -25.06 -2.60
CA GLU A 192 2.75 -26.20 -2.00
C GLU A 192 2.69 -26.02 -0.49
N ALA A 193 1.58 -25.43 -0.04
CA ALA A 193 1.34 -25.15 1.36
C ALA A 193 0.04 -25.80 1.85
N LEU A 194 -0.01 -26.06 3.15
CA LEU A 194 -1.24 -26.38 3.88
C LEU A 194 -1.52 -25.25 4.86
N PRO A 195 -2.29 -24.21 4.46
CA PRO A 195 -2.71 -23.17 5.38
C PRO A 195 -3.47 -23.77 6.56
N ASP A 196 -3.28 -23.23 7.76
CA ASP A 196 -4.21 -23.45 8.87
C ASP A 196 -5.57 -22.88 8.45
N ALA A 197 -6.54 -23.75 8.21
CA ALA A 197 -7.83 -23.36 7.66
C ALA A 197 -8.62 -22.44 8.60
N ASP A 198 -8.45 -22.60 9.90
CA ASP A 198 -9.13 -21.83 10.94
C ASP A 198 -8.58 -20.40 11.01
N PHE A 199 -7.26 -20.26 10.87
CA PHE A 199 -6.60 -18.97 10.71
C PHE A 199 -7.00 -18.30 9.39
N LEU A 200 -6.84 -19.00 8.27
CA LEU A 200 -7.07 -18.43 6.94
C LEU A 200 -8.52 -17.95 6.75
N VAL A 201 -9.52 -18.71 7.21
CA VAL A 201 -10.93 -18.29 7.09
C VAL A 201 -11.26 -17.08 7.97
N ALA A 202 -10.65 -16.97 9.14
CA ALA A 202 -10.84 -15.80 10.01
C ALA A 202 -10.21 -14.56 9.37
N THR A 203 -8.96 -14.66 8.94
CA THR A 203 -8.24 -13.59 8.24
C THR A 203 -8.99 -13.12 6.99
N ALA A 204 -9.46 -14.03 6.14
CA ALA A 204 -10.16 -13.65 4.91
C ALA A 204 -11.53 -12.99 5.16
N ARG A 205 -12.20 -13.34 6.28
CA ARG A 205 -13.45 -12.67 6.69
C ARG A 205 -13.19 -11.26 7.18
N ASP A 206 -12.19 -11.10 8.05
CA ASP A 206 -11.81 -9.80 8.60
C ASP A 206 -11.29 -8.88 7.48
N PHE A 207 -10.47 -9.40 6.56
CA PHE A 207 -10.01 -8.63 5.40
C PHE A 207 -11.18 -8.14 4.54
N HIS A 208 -12.14 -9.00 4.21
CA HIS A 208 -13.32 -8.58 3.46
C HIS A 208 -14.18 -7.55 4.22
N ALA A 209 -14.29 -7.68 5.55
CA ALA A 209 -14.99 -6.69 6.37
C ALA A 209 -14.29 -5.32 6.30
N THR A 210 -12.97 -5.29 6.49
CA THR A 210 -12.17 -4.06 6.39
C THR A 210 -12.19 -3.45 4.99
N ALA A 211 -12.18 -4.26 3.92
CA ALA A 211 -12.33 -3.73 2.56
C ALA A 211 -13.66 -2.98 2.37
N ARG A 212 -14.74 -3.42 3.03
CA ARG A 212 -16.04 -2.73 3.02
C ARG A 212 -16.04 -1.47 3.89
N GLU A 213 -15.28 -1.46 4.97
CA GLU A 213 -15.08 -0.28 5.81
C GLU A 213 -14.30 0.79 5.04
N LEU A 214 -13.23 0.41 4.34
CA LEU A 214 -12.50 1.30 3.43
C LEU A 214 -13.39 1.84 2.31
N ASP A 215 -14.20 0.99 1.67
CA ASP A 215 -15.14 1.44 0.63
C ASP A 215 -16.15 2.47 1.17
N ALA A 216 -16.68 2.26 2.39
CA ALA A 216 -17.55 3.23 3.03
C ALA A 216 -16.82 4.54 3.37
N ALA A 217 -15.62 4.45 3.95
CA ALA A 217 -14.80 5.61 4.29
C ALA A 217 -14.43 6.42 3.05
N ALA A 218 -14.10 5.75 1.93
CA ALA A 218 -13.85 6.41 0.66
C ALA A 218 -15.06 7.24 0.20
N HIS A 219 -16.29 6.71 0.30
CA HIS A 219 -17.50 7.44 -0.08
C HIS A 219 -17.84 8.60 0.86
N ASP A 220 -17.42 8.52 2.11
CA ASP A 220 -17.60 9.59 3.11
C ASP A 220 -16.48 10.65 3.04
N TRP A 221 -15.35 10.33 2.41
CA TRP A 221 -14.21 11.25 2.27
C TRP A 221 -14.53 12.41 1.32
N GLU A 222 -14.38 13.62 1.84
CA GLU A 222 -14.48 14.87 1.10
C GLU A 222 -13.06 15.39 0.81
N PRO A 223 -12.52 15.19 -0.42
CA PRO A 223 -11.14 15.53 -0.71
C PRO A 223 -10.88 17.03 -0.63
N ALA A 224 -9.75 17.39 -0.02
CA ALA A 224 -9.23 18.75 0.05
C ALA A 224 -7.95 18.92 -0.78
N PRO A 225 -7.52 20.16 -1.11
CA PRO A 225 -6.23 20.40 -1.74
C PRO A 225 -5.06 19.79 -0.95
N GLU A 226 -5.10 19.89 0.37
CA GLU A 226 -4.06 19.36 1.27
C GLU A 226 -3.88 17.85 1.05
N ASP A 227 -4.98 17.10 1.02
CA ASP A 227 -4.97 15.64 0.87
C ASP A 227 -4.31 15.21 -0.44
N VAL A 228 -4.72 15.82 -1.57
CA VAL A 228 -4.27 15.38 -2.90
C VAL A 228 -2.83 15.79 -3.20
N PHE A 229 -2.37 16.92 -2.65
CA PHE A 229 -0.97 17.32 -2.73
C PHE A 229 -0.10 16.46 -1.81
N THR A 230 -0.55 16.22 -0.56
CA THR A 230 0.13 15.33 0.38
C THR A 230 0.29 13.94 -0.23
N ALA A 231 -0.77 13.35 -0.79
CA ALA A 231 -0.73 12.03 -1.41
C ALA A 231 0.42 11.89 -2.41
N VAL A 232 0.57 12.84 -3.35
CA VAL A 232 1.68 12.81 -4.32
C VAL A 232 3.04 13.01 -3.63
N VAL A 233 3.14 13.90 -2.65
CA VAL A 233 4.41 14.21 -1.98
C VAL A 233 4.90 13.05 -1.11
N VAL A 234 4.02 12.39 -0.36
CA VAL A 234 4.40 11.37 0.62
C VAL A 234 4.53 9.98 -0.01
N MET A 235 3.70 9.66 -1.02
CA MET A 235 3.70 8.32 -1.63
C MET A 235 4.67 8.16 -2.80
N THR A 236 5.07 9.25 -3.47
CA THR A 236 6.05 9.13 -4.57
C THR A 236 7.45 8.67 -4.09
N PRO A 237 8.03 9.20 -2.99
CA PRO A 237 9.42 8.92 -2.59
C PRO A 237 9.61 7.63 -1.75
N THR A 238 8.69 6.66 -1.81
CA THR A 238 8.80 5.37 -1.08
C THR A 238 9.57 4.30 -1.86
N MET A 239 10.20 4.66 -2.98
CA MET A 239 10.83 3.72 -3.92
C MET A 239 11.93 2.87 -3.27
N SER A 240 12.75 3.45 -2.39
CA SER A 240 13.86 2.72 -1.77
C SER A 240 13.39 1.53 -0.94
N GLU A 241 12.29 1.69 -0.21
CA GLU A 241 11.70 0.63 0.59
C GLU A 241 11.14 -0.49 -0.29
N TYR A 242 10.38 -0.14 -1.33
CA TYR A 242 9.84 -1.14 -2.26
C TYR A 242 10.94 -1.91 -3.01
N PHE A 243 12.03 -1.24 -3.42
CA PHE A 243 13.16 -1.91 -4.06
C PHE A 243 13.98 -2.76 -3.08
N GLU A 244 14.07 -2.38 -1.80
CA GLU A 244 14.68 -3.21 -0.75
C GLU A 244 13.85 -4.49 -0.52
N ALA A 245 12.53 -4.37 -0.43
CA ALA A 245 11.62 -5.51 -0.34
C ALA A 245 11.73 -6.41 -1.58
N TRP A 246 11.75 -5.84 -2.79
CA TRP A 246 11.96 -6.58 -4.04
C TRP A 246 13.29 -7.35 -4.03
N LYS A 247 14.39 -6.72 -3.61
CA LYS A 247 15.72 -7.33 -3.48
C LYS A 247 15.72 -8.55 -2.57
N ASN A 248 15.00 -8.46 -1.46
CA ASN A 248 14.96 -9.50 -0.43
C ASN A 248 13.87 -10.56 -0.69
N SER A 249 12.99 -10.32 -1.66
CA SER A 249 11.92 -11.23 -2.10
C SER A 249 12.44 -12.43 -2.89
N ARG A 250 11.53 -13.38 -3.13
CA ARG A 250 11.80 -14.56 -3.96
C ARG A 250 12.05 -14.23 -5.44
N PHE A 251 11.62 -13.07 -5.92
CA PHE A 251 11.82 -12.66 -7.31
C PHE A 251 13.31 -12.41 -7.63
N ILE A 252 14.07 -11.90 -6.65
CA ILE A 252 15.53 -11.69 -6.77
C ILE A 252 16.33 -12.79 -6.08
N ALA A 253 16.01 -13.07 -4.80
CA ALA A 253 16.81 -13.96 -3.98
C ALA A 253 16.45 -15.44 -4.15
N GLY A 254 15.33 -15.76 -4.80
CA GLY A 254 14.85 -17.12 -4.98
C GLY A 254 14.66 -17.84 -3.65
N GLY A 255 15.20 -19.05 -3.53
CA GLY A 255 15.14 -19.82 -2.28
C GLY A 255 15.96 -19.24 -1.12
N ARG A 256 16.72 -18.16 -1.33
CA ARG A 256 17.49 -17.46 -0.29
C ARG A 256 16.81 -16.17 0.20
N ALA A 257 15.57 -15.92 -0.22
CA ALA A 257 14.80 -14.78 0.23
C ALA A 257 14.72 -14.72 1.75
N THR A 258 14.90 -13.52 2.29
CA THR A 258 14.66 -13.22 3.71
C THR A 258 13.30 -12.57 3.91
N GLU A 259 12.74 -11.99 2.85
CA GLU A 259 11.38 -11.47 2.86
C GLU A 259 10.38 -12.63 2.82
N SER A 260 9.41 -12.58 3.71
CA SER A 260 8.39 -13.64 3.84
C SER A 260 7.20 -13.40 2.89
N GLY A 261 6.89 -12.13 2.62
CA GLY A 261 5.90 -11.69 1.64
C GLY A 261 6.49 -11.47 0.24
N PHE A 262 5.68 -10.91 -0.65
CA PHE A 262 6.01 -10.61 -2.04
C PHE A 262 6.50 -11.85 -2.80
N VAL A 263 5.74 -12.92 -2.67
CA VAL A 263 6.05 -14.24 -3.25
C VAL A 263 5.00 -14.71 -4.25
N GLY A 264 3.79 -14.18 -4.13
CA GLY A 264 2.67 -14.32 -5.07
C GLY A 264 2.63 -13.16 -6.07
N THR A 265 2.90 -11.94 -5.62
CA THR A 265 3.02 -10.73 -6.45
C THR A 265 4.38 -10.07 -6.23
N SER A 266 4.94 -9.50 -7.30
CA SER A 266 6.23 -8.81 -7.24
C SER A 266 6.05 -7.36 -6.86
N ARG A 267 6.91 -6.85 -5.97
CA ARG A 267 6.97 -5.43 -5.64
C ARG A 267 7.11 -4.52 -6.84
N LEU A 268 7.68 -4.95 -7.97
CA LEU A 268 7.68 -4.13 -9.20
C LEU A 268 6.29 -3.92 -9.80
N SER A 269 5.37 -4.88 -9.63
CA SER A 269 3.98 -4.70 -10.06
C SER A 269 3.31 -3.63 -9.22
N ASP A 270 3.56 -3.71 -7.93
CA ASP A 270 2.98 -2.86 -6.91
C ASP A 270 3.40 -1.40 -7.10
N ILE A 271 4.71 -1.10 -7.21
CA ILE A 271 5.15 0.28 -7.50
C ILE A 271 4.63 0.78 -8.87
N ALA A 272 4.48 -0.09 -9.87
CA ALA A 272 3.90 0.33 -11.15
C ALA A 272 2.42 0.73 -11.02
N ASP A 273 1.65 -0.02 -10.24
CA ASP A 273 0.22 0.21 -10.00
C ASP A 273 0.01 1.47 -9.13
N ILE A 274 0.78 1.62 -8.05
CA ILE A 274 0.79 2.81 -7.17
C ILE A 274 1.12 4.08 -7.96
N LEU A 275 2.21 4.06 -8.73
CA LEU A 275 2.61 5.21 -9.55
C LEU A 275 1.58 5.52 -10.65
N GLY A 276 0.84 4.51 -11.13
CA GLY A 276 -0.27 4.68 -12.05
C GLY A 276 -1.41 5.50 -11.41
N GLY A 277 -1.79 5.18 -10.18
CA GLY A 277 -2.75 5.95 -9.40
C GLY A 277 -2.27 7.38 -9.12
N LEU A 278 -1.00 7.55 -8.73
CA LEU A 278 -0.43 8.87 -8.48
C LEU A 278 -0.34 9.76 -9.72
N VAL A 279 -0.19 9.20 -10.93
CA VAL A 279 -0.30 9.96 -12.19
C VAL A 279 -1.70 10.56 -12.33
N LEU A 280 -2.77 9.81 -12.00
CA LEU A 280 -4.14 10.31 -12.06
C LEU A 280 -4.36 11.44 -11.04
N VAL A 281 -3.86 11.28 -9.81
CA VAL A 281 -3.94 12.33 -8.78
C VAL A 281 -3.18 13.58 -9.26
N TYR A 282 -1.98 13.41 -9.81
CA TYR A 282 -1.19 14.51 -10.35
C TYR A 282 -1.90 15.23 -11.50
N ASP A 283 -2.43 14.49 -12.47
CA ASP A 283 -3.15 15.07 -13.61
C ASP A 283 -4.39 15.88 -13.15
N SER A 284 -4.96 15.55 -11.99
CA SER A 284 -6.08 16.27 -11.37
C SER A 284 -5.67 17.59 -10.70
N ILE A 285 -4.40 17.75 -10.29
CA ILE A 285 -3.84 18.98 -9.70
C ILE A 285 -2.96 19.79 -10.66
N GLU A 286 -2.52 19.20 -11.79
CA GLU A 286 -1.65 19.85 -12.77
C GLU A 286 -2.18 21.23 -13.25
N PRO A 287 -3.49 21.41 -13.55
CA PRO A 287 -4.01 22.73 -13.95
C PRO A 287 -3.83 23.80 -12.88
N THR A 288 -4.05 23.45 -11.61
CA THR A 288 -3.85 24.36 -10.47
C THR A 288 -2.39 24.77 -10.33
N ILE A 289 -1.45 23.83 -10.49
CA ILE A 289 -0.01 24.15 -10.50
C ILE A 289 0.34 25.03 -11.71
N ALA A 290 -0.30 24.80 -12.86
CA ALA A 290 -0.01 25.54 -14.08
C ALA A 290 -0.42 27.03 -14.01
N ASP A 291 -1.39 27.38 -13.15
CA ASP A 291 -1.79 28.77 -12.92
C ASP A 291 -0.68 29.61 -12.24
N VAL A 292 0.20 28.96 -11.46
CA VAL A 292 1.36 29.61 -10.83
C VAL A 292 2.66 29.39 -11.61
N ASP A 293 2.90 28.18 -12.11
CA ASP A 293 4.06 27.84 -12.93
C ASP A 293 3.74 26.71 -13.94
N ALA A 294 3.31 27.12 -15.13
CA ALA A 294 2.99 26.20 -16.22
C ALA A 294 4.19 25.38 -16.73
N GLN A 295 5.43 25.86 -16.57
CA GLN A 295 6.60 25.09 -16.98
C GLN A 295 6.89 23.98 -15.96
N GLN A 296 6.86 24.32 -14.68
CA GLN A 296 7.02 23.35 -13.60
C GLN A 296 5.94 22.26 -13.69
N ALA A 297 4.65 22.63 -13.81
CA ALA A 297 3.54 21.69 -13.93
C ALA A 297 3.81 20.61 -15.01
N ARG A 298 4.11 21.06 -16.24
CA ARG A 298 4.39 20.14 -17.35
C ARG A 298 5.64 19.27 -17.11
N GLN A 299 6.67 19.84 -16.48
CA GLN A 299 7.91 19.12 -16.18
C GLN A 299 7.65 18.02 -15.14
N THR A 300 6.97 18.34 -14.05
CA THR A 300 6.66 17.39 -12.98
C THR A 300 5.78 16.26 -13.48
N GLY A 301 4.69 16.55 -14.23
CA GLY A 301 3.86 15.50 -14.83
C GLY A 301 4.63 14.62 -15.83
N THR A 302 5.57 15.21 -16.59
CA THR A 302 6.45 14.44 -17.48
C THR A 302 7.37 13.51 -16.69
N SER A 303 8.00 14.01 -15.61
CA SER A 303 8.89 13.24 -14.75
C SER A 303 8.15 12.08 -14.08
N LEU A 304 6.95 12.33 -13.54
CA LEU A 304 6.14 11.28 -12.90
C LEU A 304 5.78 10.17 -13.89
N ARG A 305 5.26 10.52 -15.09
CA ARG A 305 5.00 9.53 -16.15
C ARG A 305 6.25 8.79 -16.63
N GLN A 306 7.44 9.40 -16.55
CA GLN A 306 8.70 8.71 -16.86
C GLN A 306 9.10 7.74 -15.75
N LEU A 307 8.86 8.07 -14.49
CA LEU A 307 9.06 7.17 -13.35
C LEU A 307 8.08 5.99 -13.41
N THR A 308 6.80 6.22 -13.69
CA THR A 308 5.81 5.14 -13.89
C THR A 308 6.24 4.19 -15.01
N ARG A 309 6.60 4.72 -16.20
CA ARG A 309 7.11 3.89 -17.31
C ARG A 309 8.42 3.17 -16.98
N PHE A 310 9.22 3.71 -16.06
CA PHE A 310 10.41 3.04 -15.58
C PHE A 310 10.03 1.80 -14.77
N ALA A 311 9.11 1.93 -13.82
CA ALA A 311 8.58 0.80 -13.04
C ALA A 311 7.89 -0.24 -13.93
N GLU A 312 6.96 0.18 -14.80
CA GLU A 312 6.24 -0.70 -15.74
C GLU A 312 7.21 -1.52 -16.59
N ARG A 313 8.26 -0.89 -17.12
CA ARG A 313 9.27 -1.61 -17.91
C ARG A 313 9.97 -2.68 -17.08
N LEU A 314 10.37 -2.38 -15.85
CA LEU A 314 11.03 -3.37 -14.99
C LEU A 314 10.11 -4.54 -14.67
N ARG A 315 8.85 -4.25 -14.31
CA ARG A 315 7.79 -5.25 -14.12
C ARG A 315 7.63 -6.13 -15.34
N ASP A 316 7.49 -5.53 -16.52
CA ASP A 316 7.26 -6.24 -17.77
C ASP A 316 8.49 -7.08 -18.19
N GLU A 317 9.71 -6.58 -17.93
CA GLU A 317 10.94 -7.34 -18.15
C GLU A 317 11.05 -8.55 -17.21
N GLU A 318 10.71 -8.39 -15.93
CA GLU A 318 10.66 -9.49 -14.95
C GLU A 318 9.62 -10.54 -15.35
N ALA A 319 8.40 -10.10 -15.68
CA ALA A 319 7.34 -10.97 -16.19
C ALA A 319 7.72 -11.66 -17.50
N GLY A 320 8.53 -11.00 -18.34
CA GLY A 320 9.14 -11.54 -19.55
C GLY A 320 10.28 -12.54 -19.30
N GLY A 321 10.65 -12.78 -18.04
CA GLY A 321 11.67 -13.75 -17.62
C GLY A 321 13.06 -13.17 -17.43
N ARG A 322 13.25 -11.85 -17.48
CA ARG A 322 14.51 -11.22 -17.07
C ARG A 322 14.75 -11.51 -15.59
N ARG A 323 15.93 -12.02 -15.28
CA ARG A 323 16.37 -12.19 -13.89
C ARG A 323 17.23 -11.00 -13.49
N PHE A 324 16.73 -10.24 -12.54
CA PHE A 324 17.47 -9.16 -11.92
C PHE A 324 18.31 -9.70 -10.76
N THR A 325 19.37 -8.97 -10.42
CA THR A 325 20.25 -9.26 -9.29
C THR A 325 20.02 -8.28 -8.15
N ALA A 326 20.53 -8.59 -6.96
CA ALA A 326 20.50 -7.65 -5.83
C ALA A 326 21.19 -6.32 -6.17
N SER A 327 22.29 -6.37 -6.92
CA SER A 327 22.98 -5.15 -7.38
C SER A 327 22.16 -4.36 -8.41
N ASP A 328 21.34 -5.02 -9.22
CA ASP A 328 20.40 -4.31 -10.11
C ASP A 328 19.33 -3.62 -9.27
N ALA A 329 18.77 -4.30 -8.26
CA ALA A 329 17.76 -3.73 -7.37
C ALA A 329 18.30 -2.50 -6.63
N ASP A 330 19.51 -2.56 -6.08
CA ASP A 330 20.15 -1.40 -5.42
C ASP A 330 20.33 -0.22 -6.38
N ALA A 331 20.86 -0.47 -7.58
CA ALA A 331 21.13 0.59 -8.56
C ALA A 331 19.86 1.21 -9.15
N LEU A 332 18.89 0.37 -9.53
CA LEU A 332 17.61 0.81 -10.09
C LEU A 332 16.74 1.47 -9.04
N GLY A 333 16.77 0.99 -7.79
CA GLY A 333 16.07 1.59 -6.66
C GLY A 333 16.61 2.97 -6.34
N GLY A 334 17.94 3.16 -6.33
CA GLY A 334 18.54 4.48 -6.19
C GLY A 334 18.13 5.46 -7.30
N GLU A 335 18.15 5.01 -8.56
CA GLU A 335 17.67 5.82 -9.69
C GLU A 335 16.19 6.20 -9.57
N ALA A 336 15.35 5.26 -9.14
CA ALA A 336 13.93 5.51 -8.92
C ALA A 336 13.71 6.50 -7.77
N GLN A 337 14.42 6.33 -6.65
CA GLN A 337 14.34 7.21 -5.48
C GLN A 337 14.75 8.64 -5.83
N ASP A 338 15.90 8.85 -6.48
CA ASP A 338 16.38 10.18 -6.85
C ASP A 338 15.35 10.94 -7.71
N ARG A 339 14.68 10.23 -8.63
CA ARG A 339 13.61 10.80 -9.47
C ARG A 339 12.37 11.11 -8.65
N ALA A 340 11.98 10.20 -7.76
CA ALA A 340 10.81 10.33 -6.92
C ALA A 340 10.93 11.52 -5.96
N GLU A 341 12.07 11.69 -5.31
CA GLU A 341 12.36 12.84 -4.43
C GLU A 341 12.33 14.16 -5.19
N ALA A 342 12.86 14.18 -6.42
CA ALA A 342 12.79 15.36 -7.27
C ALA A 342 11.34 15.74 -7.64
N ILE A 343 10.48 14.75 -7.93
CA ILE A 343 9.05 14.96 -8.19
C ILE A 343 8.36 15.49 -6.93
N ALA A 344 8.54 14.81 -5.79
CA ALA A 344 7.96 15.23 -4.51
C ALA A 344 8.36 16.67 -4.16
N GLY A 345 9.65 17.01 -4.27
CA GLY A 345 10.15 18.35 -4.03
C GLY A 345 9.57 19.43 -4.97
N GLN A 346 9.27 19.08 -6.23
CA GLN A 346 8.58 20.00 -7.16
C GLN A 346 7.13 20.24 -6.75
N VAL A 347 6.42 19.18 -6.34
CA VAL A 347 5.02 19.29 -5.88
C VAL A 347 4.95 20.06 -4.56
N SER A 348 5.88 19.85 -3.62
CA SER A 348 5.94 20.63 -2.38
C SER A 348 6.18 22.13 -2.63
N GLN A 349 7.01 22.46 -3.63
CA GLN A 349 7.22 23.86 -4.03
C GLN A 349 5.95 24.47 -4.61
N ALA A 350 5.22 23.74 -5.46
CA ALA A 350 3.95 24.17 -6.00
C ALA A 350 2.90 24.38 -4.90
N ALA A 351 2.77 23.44 -3.97
CA ALA A 351 1.89 23.54 -2.80
C ALA A 351 2.16 24.84 -2.01
N THR A 352 3.44 25.14 -1.77
CA THR A 352 3.87 26.37 -1.07
C THR A 352 3.45 27.63 -1.84
N GLN A 353 3.63 27.67 -3.16
CA GLN A 353 3.24 28.81 -3.99
C GLN A 353 1.71 29.02 -4.02
N LEU A 354 0.96 27.93 -3.93
CA LEU A 354 -0.50 27.91 -3.90
C LEU A 354 -1.08 28.14 -2.49
N GLY A 355 -0.23 28.15 -1.46
CA GLY A 355 -0.67 28.27 -0.06
C GLY A 355 -1.35 27.01 0.49
N VAL A 356 -1.13 25.84 -0.14
CA VAL A 356 -1.63 24.54 0.33
C VAL A 356 -0.69 24.01 1.41
N THR A 357 -1.26 23.61 2.56
CA THR A 357 -0.49 23.05 3.68
C THR A 357 -0.41 21.54 3.54
N LEU A 358 0.79 21.02 3.32
CA LEU A 358 1.01 19.57 3.32
C LEU A 358 0.84 19.01 4.74
N GLN A 359 0.10 17.91 4.84
CA GLN A 359 -0.08 17.13 6.07
C GLN A 359 1.15 16.22 6.30
N GLU A 360 1.51 16.04 7.57
CA GLU A 360 2.59 15.13 8.04
C GLU A 360 2.03 13.76 8.43
#